data_AF-A0A8T4EZF7-F1
#
_entry.id   AF-A0A8T4EZF7-F1
#
_cell.length_a   1.000
_cell.length_b   1.000
_cell.length_c   1.000
_cell.angle_alpha   90.00
_cell.angle_beta   90.00
_cell.angle_gamma   90.00
#
_symmetry.space_group_name_H-M   'P 1'
#
loop_
_entity.id
_entity.type
_entity.pdbx_description
1 polymer ?
#
loop_
_entity_poly.entity_id
_entity_poly.type
_entity_poly.pdbx_seq_one_letter_code
_entity_poly.pdbx_strand_id
1 'polypeptide(L)'
;MKFKALAQLNNEERKAKLKELELELIKLNSQVATGTPPKNAGDVRRIKKDMARIMLLNSIEQKISGQQRRKNTKTTKSTGPKQLQEKGASYDNLAGRQSRNPEKGKSQDKKTDKKTK
;
A
#
# COMPACT_ATOMS: atom_id res chain seq x y z
N MET A 1 12.50 3.50 20.72
CA MET A 1 12.91 4.85 20.29
C MET A 1 12.02 5.96 20.88
N LYS A 2 12.57 7.14 21.22
CA LYS A 2 11.76 8.29 21.71
C LYS A 2 11.06 8.99 20.54
N PHE A 3 9.79 9.36 20.71
CA PHE A 3 8.98 9.98 19.64
C PHE A 3 9.53 11.35 19.21
N LYS A 4 9.99 12.18 20.17
CA LYS A 4 10.57 13.50 19.87
C LYS A 4 11.79 13.41 18.94
N ALA A 5 12.65 12.40 19.16
CA ALA A 5 13.81 12.18 18.31
C ALA A 5 13.41 11.78 16.88
N LEU A 6 12.32 11.02 16.71
CA LEU A 6 11.80 10.68 15.38
C LEU A 6 11.23 11.90 14.65
N ALA A 7 10.62 12.83 15.38
CA ALA A 7 10.04 14.04 14.80
C ALA A 7 11.09 15.04 14.26
N GLN A 8 12.32 14.97 14.76
CA GLN A 8 13.42 15.82 14.31
C GLN A 8 14.08 15.32 13.02
N LEU A 9 13.86 14.06 12.64
CA LEU A 9 14.46 13.46 11.46
C LEU A 9 13.73 13.87 10.19
N ASN A 10 14.47 13.98 9.10
CA ASN A 10 13.88 14.22 7.79
C ASN A 10 13.11 12.96 7.29
N ASN A 11 12.20 13.15 6.34
CA ASN A 11 11.35 12.08 5.83
C ASN A 11 12.16 10.92 5.22
N GLU A 12 13.27 11.23 4.54
CA GLU A 12 14.17 10.22 3.97
C GLU A 12 14.89 9.41 5.05
N GLU A 13 15.40 10.07 6.09
CA GLU A 13 16.06 9.41 7.22
C GLU A 13 15.09 8.49 7.98
N ARG A 14 13.83 8.91 8.12
CA ARG A 14 12.80 8.07 8.73
C ARG A 14 12.48 6.84 7.88
N LYS A 15 12.48 6.97 6.55
CA LYS A 15 12.31 5.82 5.63
C LYS A 15 13.50 4.88 5.70
N ALA A 16 14.73 5.41 5.78
CA ALA A 16 15.93 4.59 5.96
C ALA A 16 15.86 3.78 7.27
N LYS A 17 15.55 4.45 8.39
CA LYS A 17 15.35 3.79 9.68
C LYS A 17 14.21 2.78 9.67
N LEU A 18 13.13 3.05 8.94
CA LEU A 18 12.04 2.08 8.79
C LEU A 18 12.54 0.78 8.14
N LYS A 19 13.32 0.89 7.05
CA LYS A 19 13.90 -0.27 6.37
C LYS A 19 14.88 -1.04 7.26
N GLU A 20 15.71 -0.35 8.04
CA GLU A 20 16.61 -0.98 9.00
C GLU A 20 15.84 -1.82 10.03
N LEU A 21 14.78 -1.25 10.61
CA LEU A 21 13.92 -1.94 11.58
C LEU A 21 13.17 -3.13 10.97
N GLU A 22 12.75 -3.03 9.71
CA GLU A 22 12.13 -4.13 8.97
C GLU A 22 13.10 -5.29 8.78
N LEU A 23 14.34 -5.01 8.38
CA LEU A 23 15.38 -6.03 8.23
C LEU A 23 15.72 -6.69 9.56
N GLU A 24 15.81 -5.92 10.64
CA GLU A 24 16.02 -6.46 11.99
C GLU A 24 14.86 -7.36 12.42
N LEU A 25 13.62 -6.94 12.16
CA LEU A 25 12.42 -7.72 12.46
C LEU A 25 12.40 -9.04 11.70
N ILE A 26 12.80 -9.05 10.42
CA ILE A 26 12.87 -10.27 9.61
C ILE A 26 13.84 -11.28 10.23
N LYS A 27 15.03 -10.82 10.65
CA LYS A 27 16.04 -11.70 11.29
C LYS A 27 15.54 -12.31 12.60
N LEU A 28 14.84 -11.52 13.42
CA LEU A 28 14.28 -12.04 14.67
C LEU A 28 13.11 -12.99 14.41
N ASN A 29 12.25 -12.68 13.43
CA ASN A 29 11.16 -13.57 13.05
C ASN A 29 11.67 -14.90 12.49
N SER A 30 12.78 -14.90 11.74
CA SER A 30 13.38 -16.15 11.27
C SER A 30 13.88 -17.01 12.43
N GLN A 31 14.49 -16.41 13.46
CA GLN A 31 14.91 -17.16 14.67
C GLN A 31 13.71 -17.73 15.42
N VAL A 32 12.65 -16.94 15.58
CA VAL A 32 11.41 -17.40 16.23
C VAL A 32 10.77 -18.54 15.43
N ALA A 33 10.75 -18.44 14.10
CA ALA A 33 10.20 -19.47 13.22
C ALA A 33 10.98 -20.79 13.29
N THR A 34 12.30 -20.74 13.51
CA THR A 34 13.13 -21.94 13.74
C THR A 34 13.00 -22.50 15.16
N GLY A 35 12.14 -21.91 16.00
CA GLY A 35 11.97 -22.33 17.40
C GLY A 35 13.12 -21.92 18.31
N THR A 36 14.01 -21.04 17.84
CA THR A 36 15.12 -20.52 18.64
C THR A 36 14.68 -19.22 19.33
N PRO A 37 14.78 -19.13 20.67
CA PRO A 37 14.42 -17.90 21.35
C PRO A 37 15.39 -16.78 20.94
N PRO A 38 14.91 -15.58 20.58
CA PRO A 38 15.77 -14.43 20.32
C PRO A 38 16.47 -14.01 21.61
N LYS A 39 17.66 -13.40 21.48
CA LYS A 39 18.49 -12.98 22.62
C LYS A 39 17.70 -12.22 23.69
N ASN A 40 16.81 -11.32 23.29
CA ASN A 40 15.80 -10.76 24.18
C ASN A 40 14.41 -10.97 23.60
N ALA A 41 13.52 -11.61 24.37
CA ALA A 41 12.12 -11.83 23.98
C ALA A 41 11.35 -10.51 23.69
N GLY A 42 11.78 -9.41 24.31
CA GLY A 42 11.18 -8.09 24.13
C GLY A 42 11.53 -7.37 22.83
N ASP A 43 12.52 -7.85 22.08
CA ASP A 43 13.07 -7.15 20.91
C ASP A 43 12.03 -7.02 19.80
N VAL A 44 11.34 -8.12 19.48
CA VAL A 44 10.27 -8.15 18.45
C VAL A 44 9.19 -7.12 18.76
N ARG A 45 8.78 -7.03 20.03
CA ARG A 45 7.76 -6.06 20.46
C ARG A 45 8.29 -4.63 20.42
N ARG A 46 9.54 -4.41 20.81
CA ARG A 46 10.18 -3.08 20.75
C ARG A 46 10.25 -2.56 19.32
N ILE A 47 10.73 -3.39 18.39
CA ILE A 47 10.87 -3.02 16.98
C ILE A 47 9.52 -2.70 16.34
N LYS A 48 8.49 -3.55 16.56
CA LYS A 48 7.13 -3.27 16.09
C LYS A 48 6.59 -1.93 16.59
N LYS A 49 6.82 -1.60 17.86
CA LYS A 49 6.43 -0.30 18.43
C LYS A 49 7.21 0.86 17.81
N ASP A 50 8.49 0.67 17.55
CA ASP A 50 9.33 1.70 16.94
C ASP A 50 8.90 1.99 15.49
N MET A 51 8.62 0.94 14.70
CA MET A 51 8.02 1.08 13.36
C MET A 51 6.67 1.80 13.41
N ALA A 52 5.77 1.42 14.32
CA ALA A 52 4.45 2.04 14.46
C ALA A 52 4.54 3.54 14.75
N ARG A 53 5.52 3.98 15.56
CA ARG A 53 5.75 5.41 15.81
C ARG A 53 6.18 6.17 14.57
N ILE A 54 7.05 5.59 13.73
CA ILE A 54 7.48 6.19 12.46
C ILE A 54 6.29 6.31 11.49
N MET A 55 5.52 5.23 11.35
CA MET A 55 4.32 5.21 10.49
C MET A 55 3.29 6.26 10.94
N LEU A 56 3.07 6.37 12.25
CA LEU A 56 2.18 7.37 12.82
C LEU A 56 2.62 8.79 12.44
N LEU A 57 3.90 9.12 12.64
CA LEU A 57 4.45 10.44 12.31
C LEU A 57 4.27 10.78 10.83
N ASN A 58 4.59 9.83 9.94
CA ASN A 58 4.39 10.01 8.49
C ASN A 58 2.90 10.24 8.15
N SER A 59 1.98 9.53 8.81
CA SER A 59 0.54 9.72 8.59
C SER A 59 0.03 11.10 9.07
N ILE A 60 0.61 11.64 10.15
CA ILE A 60 0.27 12.95 10.68
C ILE A 60 0.70 14.03 9.69
N GLU A 61 1.94 13.97 9.19
CA GLU A 61 2.45 14.93 8.19
C GLU A 61 1.63 14.91 6.89
N GLN A 62 1.24 13.72 6.42
CA GLN A 62 0.38 13.57 5.25
C GLN A 62 -1.02 14.20 5.45
N LYS A 63 -1.60 14.07 6.66
CA LYS A 63 -2.89 14.70 6.97
C LYS A 63 -2.79 16.21 7.02
N ILE A 64 -1.72 16.76 7.61
CA ILE A 64 -1.48 18.20 7.69
C ILE A 64 -1.36 18.80 6.27
N SER A 65 -0.51 18.22 5.42
CA SER A 65 -0.34 18.66 4.03
C SER A 65 -1.63 18.51 3.21
N GLY A 66 -2.38 17.43 3.39
CA GLY A 66 -3.68 17.22 2.74
C GLY A 66 -4.74 18.25 3.15
N GLN A 67 -4.76 18.69 4.41
CA GLN A 67 -5.69 19.71 4.90
C GLN A 67 -5.37 21.11 4.35
N GLN A 68 -4.10 21.46 4.18
CA GLN A 68 -3.69 22.72 3.55
C GLN A 68 -4.21 22.82 2.11
N ARG A 69 -4.13 21.73 1.34
CA ARG A 69 -4.66 21.68 -0.04
C ARG A 69 -6.17 21.92 -0.10
N ARG A 70 -6.94 21.37 0.85
CA ARG A 70 -8.41 21.51 0.91
C ARG A 70 -8.87 22.92 1.29
N LYS A 71 -8.09 23.66 2.08
CA LYS A 71 -8.42 25.04 2.48
C LYS A 71 -8.22 26.01 1.31
N ASN A 72 -7.16 25.83 0.53
CA ASN A 72 -6.83 26.71 -0.59
C ASN A 72 -7.81 26.60 -1.78
N THR A 73 -8.52 25.47 -1.94
CA THR A 73 -9.53 25.31 -3.00
C THR A 73 -10.90 25.92 -2.67
N LYS A 74 -11.13 26.37 -1.42
CA LYS A 74 -12.41 26.97 -0.99
C LYS A 74 -12.44 28.49 -1.14
N THR A 75 -11.30 29.14 -1.33
CA THR A 75 -11.18 30.61 -1.42
C THR A 75 -11.28 31.19 -2.83
N THR A 76 -11.54 30.39 -3.88
CA THR A 76 -11.68 30.87 -5.27
C THR A 76 -13.10 30.76 -5.85
N LYS A 77 -14.14 30.55 -5.04
CA LYS A 77 -15.53 30.52 -5.50
C LYS A 77 -16.32 31.76 -5.08
N SER A 78 -15.98 32.90 -5.67
CA SER A 78 -16.86 34.09 -5.69
C SER A 78 -16.55 34.96 -6.91
N THR A 79 -16.93 34.52 -8.10
CA THR A 79 -17.22 35.41 -9.25
C THR A 79 -17.96 34.65 -10.36
N GLY A 80 -19.30 34.69 -10.31
CA GLY A 80 -20.22 34.72 -11.46
C GLY A 80 -20.46 33.44 -12.29
N PRO A 81 -21.70 33.18 -12.75
CA PRO A 81 -22.00 32.08 -13.66
C PRO A 81 -21.59 32.47 -15.09
N LYS A 82 -20.74 31.68 -15.74
CA LYS A 82 -20.54 31.77 -17.20
C LYS A 82 -21.33 30.65 -17.89
N GLN A 83 -22.47 31.08 -18.41
CA GLN A 83 -23.30 30.57 -19.52
C GLN A 83 -23.07 29.12 -19.98
N LEU A 84 -24.14 28.33 -19.83
CA LEU A 84 -24.41 27.11 -20.58
C LEU A 84 -24.39 27.44 -22.08
N GLN A 85 -23.43 26.90 -22.83
CA GLN A 85 -23.57 26.75 -24.27
C GLN A 85 -23.96 25.30 -24.53
N GLU A 86 -25.25 25.12 -24.81
CA GLU A 86 -25.81 23.93 -25.42
C GLU A 86 -25.15 23.73 -26.79
N LYS A 87 -24.27 22.73 -26.93
CA LYS A 87 -23.98 22.13 -28.23
C LYS A 87 -23.77 20.62 -28.05
N GLY A 88 -24.75 19.86 -28.53
CA GLY A 88 -24.56 18.49 -29.02
C GLY A 88 -24.84 17.37 -28.02
N ALA A 89 -26.11 17.17 -27.67
CA ALA A 89 -26.58 15.85 -27.29
C ALA A 89 -26.52 14.94 -28.52
N SER A 90 -25.49 14.11 -28.63
CA SER A 90 -25.44 12.97 -29.56
C SER A 90 -25.31 11.71 -28.73
N TYR A 91 -26.46 11.11 -28.42
CA TYR A 91 -26.53 9.79 -27.80
C TYR A 91 -26.31 8.72 -28.87
N ASP A 92 -25.09 8.63 -29.38
CA ASP A 92 -24.70 7.50 -30.22
C ASP A 92 -24.06 6.40 -29.37
N ASN A 93 -24.96 5.52 -28.93
CA ASN A 93 -24.89 4.08 -29.12
C ASN A 93 -23.63 3.32 -28.65
N LEU A 94 -23.79 2.69 -27.48
CA LEU A 94 -23.81 1.23 -27.33
C LEU A 94 -22.89 0.42 -28.27
N ALA A 95 -21.64 0.17 -27.89
CA ALA A 95 -20.95 -1.12 -28.15
C ALA A 95 -19.54 -1.11 -27.53
N GLY A 96 -19.34 -1.86 -26.46
CA GLY A 96 -18.00 -2.05 -25.88
C GLY A 96 -17.95 -2.85 -24.58
N ARG A 97 -18.93 -3.74 -24.36
CA ARG A 97 -18.91 -4.75 -23.28
C ARG A 97 -18.99 -6.14 -23.91
N GLN A 98 -17.88 -6.58 -24.49
CA GLN A 98 -17.59 -7.99 -24.82
C GLN A 98 -16.06 -8.14 -24.65
N SER A 99 -15.48 -9.15 -24.01
CA SER A 99 -15.98 -10.43 -23.53
C SER A 99 -15.26 -10.79 -22.22
N ARG A 100 -15.98 -11.44 -21.31
CA ARG A 100 -15.36 -12.33 -20.34
C ARG A 100 -14.88 -13.53 -21.16
N ASN A 101 -13.62 -13.94 -21.03
CA ASN A 101 -13.14 -15.21 -21.55
C ASN A 101 -13.43 -16.32 -20.53
N PRO A 102 -14.24 -17.34 -20.85
CA PRO A 102 -14.29 -18.59 -20.11
C PRO A 102 -13.85 -19.73 -21.05
N GLU A 103 -12.55 -19.94 -21.24
CA GLU A 103 -12.09 -21.19 -21.84
C GLU A 103 -11.98 -22.25 -20.75
N LYS A 104 -13.09 -22.95 -20.53
CA LYS A 104 -13.08 -24.34 -20.05
C LYS A 104 -13.25 -25.25 -21.25
N GLY A 105 -12.32 -26.20 -21.38
CA GLY A 105 -12.57 -27.49 -22.00
C GLY A 105 -11.57 -27.90 -23.08
N LYS A 106 -10.68 -28.84 -22.75
CA LYS A 106 -10.84 -30.25 -23.13
C LYS A 106 -9.68 -31.10 -22.62
N SER A 107 -10.08 -32.11 -21.84
CA SER A 107 -9.41 -33.37 -21.58
C SER A 107 -8.69 -33.94 -22.81
N GLN A 108 -7.45 -34.39 -22.64
CA GLN A 108 -6.97 -35.61 -23.27
C GLN A 108 -6.16 -36.41 -22.25
N ASP A 109 -6.83 -37.41 -21.69
CA ASP A 109 -6.20 -38.60 -21.14
C ASP A 109 -5.26 -39.21 -22.18
N LYS A 110 -3.99 -39.36 -21.84
CA LYS A 110 -3.13 -40.36 -22.47
C LYS A 110 -2.63 -41.31 -21.39
N LYS A 111 -3.41 -42.38 -21.21
CA LYS A 111 -2.93 -43.66 -20.71
C LYS A 111 -1.76 -44.09 -21.60
N THR A 112 -0.61 -44.33 -21.00
CA THR A 112 0.38 -45.25 -21.54
C THR A 112 0.75 -46.22 -20.43
N ASP A 113 -0.01 -47.31 -20.37
CA ASP A 113 0.51 -48.58 -19.91
C ASP A 113 1.67 -48.98 -20.81
N LYS A 114 2.86 -49.19 -20.25
CA LYS A 114 3.82 -50.17 -20.78
C LYS A 114 4.65 -50.77 -19.64
N LYS A 115 4.12 -51.90 -19.21
CA LYS A 115 4.73 -53.04 -18.51
C LYS A 115 6.02 -53.52 -19.23
N THR A 116 6.81 -54.29 -18.49
CA THR A 116 8.06 -55.04 -18.83
C THR A 116 9.36 -54.24 -18.72
N LYS A 117 10.39 -54.72 -18.01
CA LYS A 117 10.77 -56.10 -17.67
C LYS A 117 11.49 -56.14 -16.32
#